data_AF-A0AAF0DJJ3-F1
#
_entry.id   AF-A0AAF0DJJ3-F1
#
_cell.length_a   1.000
_cell.length_b   1.000
_cell.length_c   1.000
_cell.angle_alpha   90.00
_cell.angle_beta   90.00
_cell.angle_gamma   90.00
#
_symmetry.space_group_name_H-M   'P 1'
#
loop_
_entity.id
_entity.type
_entity.pdbx_description
1 polymer ?
#
loop_
_entity_poly.entity_id
_entity_poly.type
_entity_poly.pdbx_seq_one_letter_code
_entity_poly.pdbx_strand_id
1 'polypeptide(L)'
;MVLRQIGYPKESILAGRNVSIASVAGQSDDVLHGSFRAEMKVEGANGGSVGAFFWYHDDLNEIDIEILTKEASSEELLMHYTTQPAMDEAKDVIKNATAAISIKGDDVSNWFQRHRFDWDEEEIRFYHNGSLVHTNNIRVPSVAGRPLMNLWADGGIWSGTPSITNVYMRVKYVAIYHNTTASDSGSDLEFNDRCAGAGGLSDETVCLDINVESGMVDPSSIGTSLAPVPFWALTLLWLFLGVVFTSL
;
A
#
# COMPACT_ATOMS: atom_id res chain seq x y z
N MET A 1 -0.53 0.62 -10.95
CA MET A 1 0.92 0.43 -10.65
C MET A 1 1.29 -1.05 -10.76
N VAL A 2 2.54 -1.40 -11.09
CA VAL A 2 3.01 -2.80 -11.14
C VAL A 2 4.38 -2.92 -10.49
N LEU A 3 4.51 -3.80 -9.48
CA LEU A 3 5.78 -4.22 -8.89
C LEU A 3 6.19 -5.55 -9.49
N ARG A 4 7.49 -5.77 -9.66
CA ARG A 4 8.03 -6.99 -10.30
C ARG A 4 9.19 -7.56 -9.49
N GLN A 5 9.09 -8.85 -9.20
CA GLN A 5 10.25 -9.67 -8.89
C GLN A 5 10.74 -10.36 -10.16
N ILE A 6 12.05 -10.30 -10.42
CA ILE A 6 12.65 -11.04 -11.53
C ILE A 6 12.81 -12.50 -11.12
N GLY A 7 12.44 -13.43 -12.00
CA GLY A 7 12.59 -14.86 -11.74
C GLY A 7 14.02 -15.24 -11.36
N TYR A 8 14.14 -16.14 -10.39
CA TYR A 8 15.41 -16.55 -9.81
C TYR A 8 15.72 -18.03 -10.12
N PRO A 9 16.06 -18.34 -11.39
CA PRO A 9 16.31 -19.72 -11.82
C PRO A 9 17.63 -20.25 -11.27
N LYS A 10 17.86 -21.56 -11.43
CA LYS A 10 19.03 -22.28 -10.94
C LYS A 10 20.36 -21.64 -11.34
N GLU A 11 20.45 -21.09 -12.56
CA GLU A 11 21.65 -20.42 -13.05
C GLU A 11 22.00 -19.18 -12.21
N SER A 12 20.99 -18.43 -11.75
CA SER A 12 21.18 -17.26 -10.89
C SER A 12 21.63 -17.67 -9.49
N ILE A 13 21.07 -18.77 -8.97
CA ILE A 13 21.48 -19.38 -7.69
C ILE A 13 22.96 -19.80 -7.74
N LEU A 14 23.33 -20.56 -8.77
CA LEU A 14 24.70 -21.06 -8.96
C LEU A 14 25.71 -19.92 -9.17
N ALA A 15 25.27 -18.81 -9.75
CA ALA A 15 26.07 -17.62 -9.93
C ALA A 15 26.10 -16.70 -8.70
N GLY A 16 25.41 -17.04 -7.59
CA GLY A 16 25.36 -16.24 -6.38
C GLY A 16 24.75 -14.84 -6.58
N ARG A 17 23.77 -14.71 -7.47
CA ARG A 17 23.12 -13.41 -7.75
C ARG A 17 22.07 -13.09 -6.69
N ASN A 18 21.84 -11.80 -6.45
CA ASN A 18 20.71 -11.38 -5.61
C ASN A 18 19.39 -11.50 -6.38
N VAL A 19 18.31 -11.77 -5.65
CA VAL A 19 16.95 -11.69 -6.20
C VAL A 19 16.61 -10.21 -6.42
N SER A 20 16.13 -9.87 -7.62
CA SER A 20 15.64 -8.51 -7.89
C SER A 20 14.18 -8.42 -7.47
N ILE A 21 13.88 -7.49 -6.57
CA ILE A 21 12.58 -7.25 -5.95
C ILE A 21 12.14 -5.80 -6.18
N ALA A 22 10.94 -5.43 -5.74
CA ALA A 22 10.43 -4.06 -5.87
C ALA A 22 9.71 -3.61 -4.60
N SER A 23 9.79 -2.30 -4.30
CA SER A 23 9.06 -1.66 -3.22
C SER A 23 8.67 -0.23 -3.60
N VAL A 24 7.54 0.22 -3.05
CA VAL A 24 7.02 1.58 -3.14
C VAL A 24 6.65 2.02 -1.74
N ALA A 25 7.06 3.23 -1.35
CA ALA A 25 6.75 3.80 -0.05
C ALA A 25 5.99 5.12 -0.23
N GLY A 26 5.05 5.38 0.68
CA GLY A 26 4.46 6.71 0.83
C GLY A 26 5.56 7.73 1.13
N GLN A 27 5.43 8.94 0.56
CA GLN A 27 6.42 10.00 0.76
C GLN A 27 6.42 10.52 2.21
N SER A 28 5.23 10.68 2.79
CA SER A 28 5.04 11.07 4.20
C SER A 28 5.28 9.88 5.14
N ASP A 29 5.99 10.10 6.25
CA ASP A 29 6.04 9.27 7.47
C ASP A 29 5.20 9.81 8.61
N ASP A 30 4.38 10.82 8.35
CA ASP A 30 3.54 11.44 9.37
C ASP A 30 2.11 10.88 9.35
N VAL A 31 1.97 9.56 9.24
CA VAL A 31 0.67 8.88 9.19
C VAL A 31 0.45 8.10 10.47
N LEU A 32 -0.53 8.53 11.25
CA LEU A 32 -1.02 7.86 12.47
C LEU A 32 -2.53 7.65 12.31
N HIS A 33 -3.00 6.42 12.50
CA HIS A 33 -4.40 6.02 12.31
C HIS A 33 -4.93 6.22 10.88
N GLY A 34 -6.15 5.73 10.64
CA GLY A 34 -6.89 5.94 9.40
C GLY A 34 -7.38 4.66 8.74
N SER A 35 -7.88 4.80 7.51
CA SER A 35 -8.33 3.69 6.66
C SER A 35 -7.38 3.53 5.46
N PHE A 36 -6.79 2.35 5.36
CA PHE A 36 -5.79 2.01 4.36
C PHE A 36 -6.37 0.98 3.41
N ARG A 37 -6.41 1.28 2.11
CA ARG A 37 -7.12 0.46 1.11
C ARG A 37 -6.25 0.20 -0.10
N ALA A 38 -6.27 -1.03 -0.58
CA ALA A 38 -5.62 -1.41 -1.81
C ALA A 38 -6.47 -2.43 -2.57
N GLU A 39 -6.52 -2.31 -3.90
CA GLU A 39 -6.99 -3.40 -4.76
C GLU A 39 -5.82 -3.94 -5.56
N MET A 40 -5.43 -5.18 -5.25
CA MET A 40 -4.21 -5.78 -5.77
C MET A 40 -4.38 -7.28 -6.09
N LYS A 41 -3.45 -7.81 -6.88
CA LYS A 41 -3.24 -9.25 -7.06
C LYS A 41 -1.78 -9.58 -7.29
N VAL A 42 -1.39 -10.81 -6.96
CA VAL A 42 -0.04 -11.34 -7.18
C VAL A 42 -0.12 -12.54 -8.14
N GLU A 43 0.58 -12.48 -9.25
CA GLU A 43 0.48 -13.48 -10.32
C GLU A 43 1.84 -13.88 -10.91
N GLY A 44 1.86 -15.02 -11.61
CA GLY A 44 3.00 -15.49 -12.39
C GLY A 44 4.07 -16.26 -11.60
N ALA A 45 3.84 -16.50 -10.30
CA ALA A 45 4.79 -17.20 -9.45
C ALA A 45 4.87 -18.70 -9.73
N ASN A 46 6.09 -19.21 -9.73
CA ASN A 46 6.42 -20.63 -9.64
C ASN A 46 7.51 -20.76 -8.57
N GLY A 47 7.07 -20.85 -7.31
CA GLY A 47 7.89 -20.77 -6.12
C GLY A 47 7.41 -19.69 -5.15
N GLY A 48 8.25 -19.35 -4.18
CA GLY A 48 8.00 -18.41 -3.09
C GLY A 48 8.26 -16.95 -3.46
N SER A 49 7.36 -16.08 -3.06
CA SER A 49 7.40 -14.63 -3.14
C SER A 49 6.33 -14.10 -2.19
N VAL A 50 6.53 -12.90 -1.68
CA VAL A 50 5.61 -12.25 -0.75
C VAL A 50 5.23 -10.90 -1.33
N GLY A 51 3.93 -10.72 -1.59
CA GLY A 51 3.37 -9.40 -1.88
C GLY A 51 2.77 -8.84 -0.61
N ALA A 52 3.23 -7.65 -0.19
CA ALA A 52 2.72 -7.01 1.02
C ALA A 52 2.15 -5.62 0.74
N PHE A 53 1.09 -5.30 1.47
CA PHE A 53 0.59 -3.95 1.68
C PHE A 53 0.54 -3.69 3.17
N PHE A 54 1.30 -2.71 3.64
CA PHE A 54 1.57 -2.58 5.06
C PHE A 54 1.81 -1.12 5.47
N TRP A 55 1.74 -0.86 6.77
CA TRP A 55 2.18 0.38 7.40
C TRP A 55 3.36 0.06 8.32
N TYR A 56 4.38 0.92 8.34
CA TYR A 56 5.63 0.67 9.07
C TYR A 56 6.20 1.95 9.69
N HIS A 57 6.68 1.82 10.93
CA HIS A 57 7.56 2.77 11.59
C HIS A 57 8.92 2.10 11.93
N ASP A 58 8.86 0.96 12.62
CA ASP A 58 10.01 0.13 13.01
C ASP A 58 9.57 -1.33 13.25
N ASP A 59 10.52 -2.21 13.57
CA ASP A 59 10.29 -3.65 13.83
C ASP A 59 9.32 -3.94 15.00
N LEU A 60 8.95 -2.92 15.79
CA LEU A 60 8.00 -3.03 16.90
C LEU A 60 6.63 -2.41 16.58
N ASN A 61 6.51 -1.75 15.43
CA ASN A 61 5.35 -0.97 15.02
C ASN A 61 5.13 -1.17 13.51
N GLU A 62 4.39 -2.21 13.17
CA GLU A 62 4.05 -2.56 11.77
C GLU A 62 2.68 -3.24 11.70
N ILE A 63 1.94 -2.96 10.63
CA ILE A 63 0.63 -3.55 10.33
C ILE A 63 0.69 -4.11 8.91
N ASP A 64 0.46 -5.41 8.76
CA ASP A 64 0.72 -6.17 7.55
C ASP A 64 -0.53 -6.80 6.95
N ILE A 65 -0.63 -6.73 5.63
CA ILE A 65 -1.45 -7.63 4.80
C ILE A 65 -0.53 -8.30 3.77
N GLU A 66 -0.33 -9.61 3.92
CA GLU A 66 0.66 -10.36 3.15
C GLU A 66 0.05 -11.56 2.40
N ILE A 67 0.56 -11.76 1.18
CA ILE A 67 0.23 -12.88 0.30
C ILE A 67 1.50 -13.67 0.02
N LEU A 68 1.50 -14.95 0.38
CA LEU A 68 2.61 -15.87 0.11
C LEU A 68 2.28 -16.69 -1.12
N THR A 69 3.05 -16.54 -2.20
CA THR A 69 2.79 -17.29 -3.43
C THR A 69 3.02 -18.79 -3.28
N LYS A 70 3.79 -19.24 -2.27
CA LYS A 70 3.97 -20.65 -1.95
C LYS A 70 2.68 -21.31 -1.41
N GLU A 71 1.76 -20.50 -0.87
CA GLU A 71 0.50 -20.93 -0.25
C GLU A 71 -0.71 -20.60 -1.15
N ALA A 72 -0.47 -20.00 -2.32
CA ALA A 72 -1.49 -19.65 -3.28
C ALA A 72 -1.74 -20.80 -4.27
N SER A 73 -3.00 -21.04 -4.57
CA SER A 73 -3.47 -21.95 -5.61
C SER A 73 -4.63 -21.31 -6.39
N SER A 74 -5.05 -21.93 -7.49
CA SER A 74 -6.24 -21.47 -8.21
C SER A 74 -7.49 -21.50 -7.34
N GLU A 75 -7.62 -22.42 -6.38
CA GLU A 75 -8.85 -22.59 -5.61
C GLU A 75 -8.83 -21.90 -4.24
N GLU A 76 -7.64 -21.59 -3.74
CA GLU A 76 -7.44 -21.11 -2.38
C GLU A 76 -6.24 -20.15 -2.29
N LEU A 77 -6.44 -19.04 -1.60
CA LEU A 77 -5.43 -18.04 -1.26
C LEU A 77 -5.42 -17.83 0.25
N LEU A 78 -4.28 -18.08 0.90
CA LEU A 78 -4.10 -17.81 2.31
C LEU A 78 -3.62 -16.36 2.51
N MET A 79 -4.42 -15.55 3.21
CA MET A 79 -4.12 -14.16 3.54
C MET A 79 -3.57 -14.08 4.96
N HIS A 80 -2.46 -13.37 5.17
CA HIS A 80 -1.90 -13.12 6.48
C HIS A 80 -2.14 -11.67 6.88
N TYR A 81 -2.82 -11.47 8.00
CA TYR A 81 -3.08 -10.17 8.62
C TYR A 81 -2.30 -10.12 9.93
N THR A 82 -1.26 -9.30 10.00
CA THR A 82 -0.33 -9.29 11.14
C THR A 82 -0.14 -7.90 11.71
N THR A 83 0.06 -7.80 13.02
CA THR A 83 0.70 -6.65 13.65
C THR A 83 2.03 -7.10 14.23
N GLN A 84 3.13 -6.48 13.84
CA GLN A 84 4.43 -6.86 14.38
C GLN A 84 4.67 -6.25 15.76
N PRO A 85 5.45 -6.93 16.60
CA PRO A 85 6.01 -8.26 16.37
C PRO A 85 4.95 -9.36 16.56
N ALA A 86 4.93 -10.36 15.67
CA ALA A 86 4.04 -11.53 15.77
C ALA A 86 4.46 -12.54 16.84
N MET A 87 5.71 -12.44 17.32
CA MET A 87 6.29 -13.30 18.35
C MET A 87 6.80 -12.47 19.53
N ASP A 88 6.78 -13.05 20.72
CA ASP A 88 7.38 -12.43 21.90
C ASP A 88 8.90 -12.71 22.00
N GLU A 89 9.53 -12.21 23.07
CA GLU A 89 10.97 -12.39 23.31
C GLU A 89 11.38 -13.86 23.48
N ALA A 90 10.46 -14.74 23.88
CA ALA A 90 10.67 -16.18 24.00
C ALA A 90 10.49 -16.91 22.66
N LYS A 91 10.11 -16.20 21.60
CA LYS A 91 9.75 -16.70 20.27
C LYS A 91 8.43 -17.47 20.25
N ASP A 92 7.58 -17.25 21.24
CA ASP A 92 6.22 -17.77 21.23
C ASP A 92 5.32 -16.84 20.42
N VAL A 93 4.36 -17.42 19.68
CA VAL A 93 3.40 -16.64 18.88
C VAL A 93 2.51 -15.84 19.80
N ILE A 94 2.47 -14.53 19.59
CA ILE A 94 1.55 -13.65 20.31
C ILE A 94 0.15 -13.92 19.81
N LYS A 95 -0.72 -14.41 20.70
CA LYS A 95 -2.10 -14.71 20.37
C LYS A 95 -2.77 -13.46 19.80
N ASN A 96 -3.47 -13.63 18.68
CA ASN A 96 -4.20 -12.58 17.94
C ASN A 96 -3.34 -11.60 17.13
N ALA A 97 -2.00 -11.61 17.28
CA ALA A 97 -1.12 -10.73 16.52
C ALA A 97 -1.10 -11.07 15.02
N THR A 98 -1.28 -12.35 14.66
CA THR A 98 -1.46 -12.79 13.26
C THR A 98 -2.75 -13.59 13.10
N ALA A 99 -3.49 -13.30 12.04
CA ALA A 99 -4.59 -14.12 11.54
C ALA A 99 -4.30 -14.57 10.10
N ALA A 100 -4.22 -15.89 9.90
CA ALA A 100 -4.13 -16.51 8.59
C ALA A 100 -5.52 -16.97 8.14
N ILE A 101 -6.09 -16.33 7.12
CA ILE A 101 -7.47 -16.55 6.67
C ILE A 101 -7.46 -17.12 5.26
N SER A 102 -8.07 -18.29 5.11
CA SER A 102 -8.25 -18.98 3.82
C SER A 102 -9.38 -18.33 3.03
N ILE A 103 -9.07 -17.84 1.83
CA ILE A 103 -10.03 -17.30 0.87
C ILE A 103 -10.18 -18.31 -0.27
N LYS A 104 -11.40 -18.82 -0.45
CA LYS A 104 -11.72 -19.82 -1.48
C LYS A 104 -12.50 -19.21 -2.63
N GLY A 105 -12.23 -19.68 -3.84
CA GLY A 105 -12.93 -19.25 -5.04
C GLY A 105 -12.43 -20.01 -6.27
N ASP A 106 -13.07 -19.79 -7.41
CA ASP A 106 -12.56 -20.29 -8.69
C ASP A 106 -11.46 -19.35 -9.19
N ASP A 107 -10.25 -19.83 -9.45
CA ASP A 107 -9.10 -19.02 -9.87
C ASP A 107 -8.77 -17.78 -8.98
N VAL A 108 -9.01 -17.90 -7.67
CA VAL A 108 -8.97 -16.79 -6.70
C VAL A 108 -7.63 -16.05 -6.66
N SER A 109 -6.52 -16.76 -6.87
CA SER A 109 -5.17 -16.18 -6.90
C SER A 109 -4.94 -15.23 -8.08
N ASN A 110 -5.74 -15.32 -9.15
CA ASN A 110 -5.57 -14.52 -10.37
C ASN A 110 -6.51 -13.32 -10.45
N TRP A 111 -7.40 -13.14 -9.48
CA TRP A 111 -8.32 -12.01 -9.40
C TRP A 111 -7.79 -10.88 -8.54
N PHE A 112 -8.24 -9.66 -8.84
CA PHE A 112 -7.98 -8.52 -7.99
C PHE A 112 -8.82 -8.63 -6.70
N GLN A 113 -8.15 -8.52 -5.57
CA GLN A 113 -8.73 -8.58 -4.24
C GLN A 113 -8.67 -7.19 -3.61
N ARG A 114 -9.74 -6.78 -2.92
CA ARG A 114 -9.76 -5.54 -2.13
C ARG A 114 -9.31 -5.85 -0.71
N HIS A 115 -8.24 -5.20 -0.29
CA HIS A 115 -7.67 -5.28 1.04
C HIS A 115 -7.88 -3.95 1.72
N ARG A 116 -8.23 -4.01 3.01
CA ARG A 116 -8.33 -2.82 3.84
C ARG A 116 -7.97 -3.14 5.27
N PHE A 117 -7.36 -2.18 5.94
CA PHE A 117 -7.38 -2.13 7.38
C PHE A 117 -7.79 -0.73 7.85
N ASP A 118 -8.63 -0.70 8.87
CA ASP A 118 -8.91 0.52 9.63
C ASP A 118 -8.15 0.44 10.94
N TRP A 119 -7.53 1.53 11.33
CA TRP A 119 -6.67 1.60 12.49
C TRP A 119 -7.01 2.86 13.29
N ASP A 120 -7.36 2.67 14.55
CA ASP A 120 -7.56 3.72 15.54
C ASP A 120 -6.73 3.42 16.81
N GLU A 121 -6.89 4.22 17.86
CA GLU A 121 -6.12 4.07 19.10
C GLU A 121 -6.43 2.78 19.88
N GLU A 122 -7.59 2.17 19.64
CA GLU A 122 -8.06 1.00 20.38
C GLU A 122 -7.74 -0.29 19.65
N GLU A 123 -7.91 -0.31 18.32
CA GLU A 123 -7.81 -1.52 17.53
C GLU A 123 -7.49 -1.31 16.04
N ILE A 124 -7.15 -2.42 15.40
CA ILE A 124 -6.98 -2.56 13.96
C ILE A 124 -8.01 -3.57 13.46
N ARG A 125 -8.82 -3.17 12.49
CA ARG A 125 -9.86 -3.99 11.85
C ARG A 125 -9.45 -4.28 10.41
N PHE A 126 -9.25 -5.56 10.08
CA PHE A 126 -8.89 -6.00 8.74
C PHE A 126 -10.10 -6.46 7.95
N TYR A 127 -10.16 -6.04 6.68
CA TYR A 127 -11.25 -6.34 5.76
C TYR A 127 -10.71 -6.96 4.48
N HIS A 128 -11.44 -7.96 3.99
CA HIS A 128 -11.22 -8.58 2.69
C HIS A 128 -12.50 -8.47 1.86
N ASN A 129 -12.40 -7.87 0.67
CA ASN A 129 -13.54 -7.64 -0.23
C ASN A 129 -14.75 -6.95 0.42
N GLY A 130 -14.50 -6.12 1.44
CA GLY A 130 -15.51 -5.36 2.19
C GLY A 130 -16.06 -6.09 3.42
N SER A 131 -15.68 -7.34 3.66
CA SER A 131 -16.06 -8.09 4.88
C SER A 131 -14.97 -8.00 5.93
N LEU A 132 -15.35 -7.71 7.18
CA LEU A 132 -14.46 -7.80 8.34
C LEU A 132 -14.00 -9.26 8.51
N VAL A 133 -12.68 -9.49 8.57
CA VAL A 133 -12.10 -10.84 8.68
C VAL A 133 -11.27 -11.02 9.94
N HIS A 134 -10.72 -9.94 10.51
CA HIS A 134 -9.93 -9.98 11.73
C HIS A 134 -10.00 -8.65 12.47
N THR A 135 -10.00 -8.70 13.80
CA THR A 135 -9.88 -7.52 14.66
C THR A 135 -8.77 -7.76 15.65
N ASN A 136 -7.85 -6.80 15.78
CA ASN A 136 -6.70 -6.89 16.64
C ASN A 136 -6.53 -5.65 17.52
N ASN A 137 -6.47 -5.87 18.83
CA ASN A 137 -6.23 -4.84 19.85
C ASN A 137 -4.88 -5.06 20.58
N ILE A 138 -4.00 -5.87 20.00
CA ILE A 138 -2.67 -6.16 20.53
C ILE A 138 -1.63 -5.47 19.65
N ARG A 139 -0.65 -4.80 20.27
CA ARG A 139 0.43 -4.09 19.57
C ARG A 139 -0.09 -3.08 18.53
N VAL A 140 -1.21 -2.43 18.85
CA VAL A 140 -1.72 -1.31 18.06
C VAL A 140 -0.66 -0.21 18.09
N PRO A 141 -0.07 0.19 16.95
CA PRO A 141 0.94 1.23 16.93
C PRO A 141 0.34 2.55 17.43
N SER A 142 1.15 3.35 18.13
CA SER A 142 0.78 4.67 18.65
C SER A 142 1.75 5.77 18.21
N VAL A 143 2.57 5.46 17.22
CA VAL A 143 3.57 6.34 16.61
C VAL A 143 3.27 6.51 15.13
N ALA A 144 3.69 7.64 14.56
CA ALA A 144 3.50 7.93 13.14
C ALA A 144 4.51 7.18 12.27
N GLY A 145 4.09 6.78 11.08
CA GLY A 145 4.90 6.01 10.15
C GLY A 145 4.39 6.19 8.74
N ARG A 146 4.75 5.26 7.85
CA ARG A 146 4.39 5.36 6.43
C ARG A 146 3.75 4.09 5.90
N PRO A 147 2.86 4.19 4.91
CA PRO A 147 2.38 3.06 4.13
C PRO A 147 3.43 2.60 3.12
N LEU A 148 3.53 1.29 2.90
CA LEU A 148 4.41 0.68 1.91
C LEU A 148 3.72 -0.45 1.17
N MET A 149 4.27 -0.75 0.00
CA MET A 149 4.04 -2.00 -0.71
C MET A 149 5.37 -2.57 -1.15
N ASN A 150 5.51 -3.89 -1.08
CA ASN A 150 6.66 -4.58 -1.63
C ASN A 150 6.26 -5.91 -2.28
N LEU A 151 7.13 -6.37 -3.16
CA LEU A 151 7.10 -7.72 -3.70
C LEU A 151 8.51 -8.28 -3.57
N TRP A 152 8.70 -9.18 -2.61
CA TRP A 152 10.01 -9.67 -2.20
C TRP A 152 10.09 -11.19 -2.14
N ALA A 153 11.32 -11.70 -2.12
CA ALA A 153 11.62 -13.10 -1.83
C ALA A 153 13.04 -13.20 -1.26
N ASP A 154 13.18 -13.93 -0.16
CA ASP A 154 14.45 -14.13 0.56
C ASP A 154 14.84 -15.62 0.67
N GLY A 155 13.95 -16.55 0.29
CA GLY A 155 14.19 -17.98 0.42
C GLY A 155 14.05 -18.54 1.84
N GLY A 156 13.48 -17.76 2.76
CA GLY A 156 13.18 -18.19 4.11
C GLY A 156 12.16 -19.33 4.16
N ILE A 157 12.06 -20.01 5.30
CA ILE A 157 11.08 -21.10 5.51
C ILE A 157 9.65 -20.57 5.34
N TRP A 158 9.41 -19.33 5.77
CA TRP A 158 8.11 -18.69 5.69
C TRP A 158 7.76 -18.19 4.28
N SER A 159 8.66 -17.54 3.56
CA SER A 159 8.41 -17.06 2.18
C SER A 159 8.53 -18.14 1.10
N GLY A 160 9.34 -19.18 1.35
CA GLY A 160 9.64 -20.27 0.42
C GLY A 160 10.78 -19.94 -0.57
N THR A 161 11.31 -20.97 -1.22
CA THR A 161 12.36 -20.83 -2.25
C THR A 161 11.93 -19.84 -3.33
N PRO A 162 12.73 -18.81 -3.70
CA PRO A 162 12.27 -17.75 -4.59
C PRO A 162 11.75 -18.26 -5.94
N SER A 163 10.70 -17.62 -6.44
CA SER A 163 10.07 -17.98 -7.72
C SER A 163 11.07 -17.99 -8.88
N ILE A 164 11.06 -19.07 -9.67
CA ILE A 164 11.93 -19.20 -10.86
C ILE A 164 11.40 -18.39 -12.05
N THR A 165 10.14 -18.00 -12.02
CA THR A 165 9.48 -17.13 -13.00
C THR A 165 9.33 -15.71 -12.45
N ASN A 166 9.14 -14.74 -13.36
CA ASN A 166 8.82 -13.37 -12.95
C ASN A 166 7.49 -13.35 -12.19
N VAL A 167 7.47 -12.65 -11.06
CA VAL A 167 6.25 -12.44 -10.28
C VAL A 167 5.84 -10.98 -10.40
N TYR A 168 4.55 -10.75 -10.55
CA TYR A 168 3.99 -9.42 -10.68
C TYR A 168 2.95 -9.18 -9.61
N MET A 169 3.12 -8.09 -8.87
CA MET A 169 2.09 -7.53 -8.01
C MET A 169 1.46 -6.37 -8.77
N ARG A 170 0.22 -6.55 -9.21
CA ARG A 170 -0.55 -5.53 -9.91
C ARG A 170 -1.45 -4.82 -8.91
N VAL A 171 -1.39 -3.50 -8.93
CA VAL A 171 -2.17 -2.64 -8.03
C VAL A 171 -3.04 -1.73 -8.88
N LYS A 172 -4.37 -1.85 -8.73
CA LYS A 172 -5.34 -0.98 -9.39
C LYS A 172 -5.36 0.38 -8.72
N TYR A 173 -5.50 0.41 -7.40
CA TYR A 173 -5.44 1.63 -6.60
C TYR A 173 -4.84 1.37 -5.22
N VAL A 174 -4.38 2.46 -4.63
CA VAL A 174 -4.12 2.60 -3.19
C VAL A 174 -4.84 3.87 -2.76
N ALA A 175 -5.61 3.80 -1.69
CA ALA A 175 -6.29 4.94 -1.10
C ALA A 175 -6.07 4.92 0.41
N ILE A 176 -5.66 6.05 0.97
CA ILE A 176 -5.31 6.17 2.38
C ILE A 176 -6.01 7.41 2.91
N TYR A 177 -6.97 7.18 3.79
CA TYR A 177 -7.74 8.21 4.46
C TYR A 177 -7.18 8.35 5.87
N HIS A 178 -6.46 9.42 6.12
CA HIS A 178 -5.81 9.68 7.39
C HIS A 178 -5.82 11.18 7.66
N ASN A 179 -5.77 11.54 8.94
CA ASN A 179 -5.38 12.87 9.34
C ASN A 179 -3.85 12.92 9.44
N THR A 180 -3.25 14.09 9.24
CA THR A 180 -1.85 14.28 9.62
C THR A 180 -1.74 14.33 11.13
N THR A 181 -0.59 13.97 11.72
CA THR A 181 -0.47 14.07 13.19
C THR A 181 -0.58 15.51 13.66
N ALA A 182 -0.14 16.47 12.83
CA ALA A 182 -0.35 17.88 13.08
C ALA A 182 -1.84 18.23 13.13
N SER A 183 -2.66 17.66 12.24
CA SER A 183 -4.12 17.85 12.27
C SER A 183 -4.76 17.20 13.49
N ASP A 184 -4.36 15.98 13.85
CA ASP A 184 -4.89 15.28 15.03
C ASP A 184 -4.53 15.98 16.35
N SER A 185 -3.34 16.57 16.43
CA SER A 185 -2.90 17.36 17.59
C SER A 185 -3.33 18.83 17.55
N GLY A 186 -4.01 19.26 16.47
CA GLY A 186 -4.43 20.64 16.26
C GLY A 186 -3.28 21.64 16.07
N SER A 187 -2.09 21.15 15.70
CA SER A 187 -0.88 21.97 15.47
C SER A 187 -0.65 22.31 14.00
N ASP A 188 -1.55 21.94 13.09
CA ASP A 188 -1.49 22.18 11.65
C ASP A 188 -1.86 23.62 11.26
N LEU A 189 -1.41 24.60 12.05
CA LEU A 189 -1.73 26.03 11.90
C LEU A 189 -1.46 26.55 10.48
N GLU A 190 -0.29 26.26 9.92
CA GLU A 190 0.03 26.73 8.57
C GLU A 190 -0.83 26.07 7.49
N PHE A 191 -1.20 24.79 7.66
CA PHE A 191 -2.10 24.12 6.73
C PHE A 191 -3.50 24.72 6.82
N ASN A 192 -4.00 24.94 8.04
CA ASN A 192 -5.30 25.57 8.29
C ASN A 192 -5.36 27.01 7.75
N ASP A 193 -4.31 27.81 7.94
CA ASP A 193 -4.22 29.17 7.40
C ASP A 193 -4.24 29.16 5.87
N ARG A 194 -3.50 28.24 5.22
CA ARG A 194 -3.54 28.07 3.77
C ARG A 194 -4.91 27.59 3.29
N CYS A 195 -5.53 26.65 4.01
CA CYS A 195 -6.87 26.15 3.72
C CYS A 195 -7.91 27.28 3.80
N ALA A 196 -7.90 28.06 4.88
CA ALA A 196 -8.77 29.22 5.06
C ALA A 196 -8.56 30.27 3.97
N GLY A 197 -7.30 30.57 3.62
CA GLY A 197 -6.96 31.47 2.51
C GLY A 197 -7.44 30.98 1.14
N ALA A 198 -7.59 29.66 0.97
CA ALA A 198 -8.13 29.03 -0.23
C ALA A 198 -9.67 28.90 -0.24
N GLY A 199 -10.37 29.43 0.77
CA GLY A 199 -11.84 29.36 0.88
C GLY A 199 -12.36 28.44 1.98
N GLY A 200 -11.46 27.79 2.74
CA GLY A 200 -11.79 26.95 3.88
C GLY A 200 -12.29 25.55 3.51
N LEU A 201 -12.83 24.86 4.52
CA LEU A 201 -13.44 23.53 4.35
C LEU A 201 -14.71 23.64 3.50
N SER A 202 -14.75 22.86 2.43
CA SER A 202 -15.91 22.64 1.58
C SER A 202 -15.93 21.18 1.14
N ASP A 203 -17.04 20.74 0.54
CA ASP A 203 -17.14 19.40 -0.06
C ASP A 203 -16.10 19.18 -1.19
N GLU A 204 -15.46 20.25 -1.70
CA GLU A 204 -14.40 20.18 -2.71
C GLU A 204 -12.98 20.13 -2.11
N THR A 205 -12.79 20.62 -0.88
CA THR A 205 -11.48 20.69 -0.22
C THR A 205 -11.27 19.62 0.86
N VAL A 206 -12.34 18.94 1.27
CA VAL A 206 -12.30 17.82 2.22
C VAL A 206 -12.49 16.51 1.46
N CYS A 207 -11.50 15.62 1.55
CA CYS A 207 -11.67 14.24 1.10
C CYS A 207 -12.55 13.49 2.12
N LEU A 208 -13.87 13.58 1.97
CA LEU A 208 -14.80 12.81 2.78
C LEU A 208 -14.95 11.40 2.20
N ASP A 209 -14.59 10.40 2.98
CA ASP A 209 -14.94 9.02 2.65
C ASP A 209 -16.40 8.75 3.01
N ILE A 210 -17.31 8.91 2.05
CA ILE A 210 -18.72 8.55 2.22
C ILE A 210 -18.98 7.04 2.07
N ASN A 211 -17.94 6.27 1.74
CA ASN A 211 -18.00 4.85 1.45
C ASN A 211 -17.26 4.01 2.50
N VAL A 212 -17.08 4.55 3.71
CA VAL A 212 -16.38 3.86 4.82
C VAL A 212 -16.90 2.45 4.98
N GLU A 213 -18.21 2.22 5.05
CA GLU A 213 -18.73 0.85 5.26
C GLU A 213 -18.49 -0.09 4.07
N SER A 214 -18.59 0.40 2.83
CA SER A 214 -18.43 -0.46 1.65
C SER A 214 -16.95 -0.75 1.30
N GLY A 215 -16.03 0.03 1.86
CA GLY A 215 -14.60 0.01 1.52
C GLY A 215 -14.30 0.42 0.08
N MET A 216 -15.30 0.94 -0.65
CA MET A 216 -15.10 1.49 -1.99
C MET A 216 -14.33 2.80 -1.90
N VAL A 217 -13.47 3.06 -2.87
CA VAL A 217 -12.83 4.37 -3.03
C VAL A 217 -13.85 5.30 -3.69
N ASP A 218 -13.97 6.53 -3.18
CA ASP A 218 -14.77 7.56 -3.85
C ASP A 218 -14.18 7.85 -5.25
N PRO A 219 -14.94 7.69 -6.35
CA PRO A 219 -14.47 8.02 -7.69
C PRO A 219 -14.12 9.51 -7.89
N SER A 220 -14.52 10.41 -6.99
CA SER A 220 -14.17 11.83 -7.06
C SER A 220 -12.68 12.11 -6.78
N SER A 221 -11.98 11.21 -6.07
CA SER A 221 -10.57 11.38 -5.69
C SER A 221 -9.58 10.96 -6.78
N ILE A 222 -10.02 10.86 -8.04
CA ILE A 222 -9.12 10.68 -9.19
C ILE A 222 -8.39 12.01 -9.38
N GLY A 223 -7.27 12.16 -8.69
CA GLY A 223 -6.31 13.22 -8.97
C GLY A 223 -5.99 13.18 -10.45
N THR A 224 -6.40 14.21 -11.18
CA THR A 224 -5.81 14.47 -12.49
C THR A 224 -4.34 14.72 -12.22
N SER A 225 -3.49 13.74 -12.55
CA SER A 225 -2.06 13.98 -12.64
C SER A 225 -1.89 15.19 -13.53
N LEU A 226 -1.58 16.35 -12.93
CA LEU A 226 -1.05 17.49 -13.65
C LEU A 226 0.31 17.01 -14.16
N ALA A 227 0.31 16.41 -15.35
CA ALA A 227 1.54 16.14 -16.06
C ALA A 227 2.28 17.47 -16.11
N PRO A 228 3.53 17.56 -15.60
CA PRO A 228 4.28 18.80 -15.66
C PRO A 228 4.30 19.23 -17.12
N VAL A 229 3.78 20.43 -17.39
CA VAL A 229 3.78 21.00 -18.73
C VAL A 229 5.22 20.97 -19.20
N PRO A 230 5.55 20.19 -20.24
CA PRO A 230 6.95 19.96 -20.54
C PRO A 230 7.57 21.30 -20.97
N PHE A 231 8.79 21.56 -20.49
CA PHE A 231 9.45 22.87 -20.58
C PHE A 231 9.47 23.46 -22.00
N TRP A 232 9.41 22.61 -23.03
CA TRP A 232 9.34 23.01 -24.43
C TRP A 232 8.02 23.69 -24.84
N ALA A 233 6.90 23.38 -24.18
CA ALA A 233 5.62 24.05 -24.42
C ALA A 233 5.63 25.51 -23.95
N LEU A 234 6.42 25.84 -22.92
CA LEU A 234 6.65 27.23 -22.50
C LEU A 234 7.56 27.98 -23.49
N THR A 235 8.52 27.31 -24.13
CA THR A 235 9.40 27.96 -25.12
C THR A 235 8.72 28.27 -26.46
N LEU A 236 7.70 27.51 -26.86
CA LEU A 236 6.93 27.80 -28.07
C LEU A 236 6.05 29.05 -27.93
N LEU A 237 5.56 29.35 -26.72
CA LEU A 237 4.76 30.56 -26.48
C LEU A 237 5.59 31.85 -26.64
N TRP A 238 6.88 31.80 -26.31
CA TRP A 238 7.80 32.93 -26.47
C TRP A 238 8.25 33.15 -27.92
N LEU A 239 8.33 32.08 -28.73
CA LEU A 239 8.61 32.18 -30.17
C LEU A 239 7.46 32.82 -30.96
N PHE A 240 6.21 32.58 -30.57
CA PHE A 240 5.06 33.24 -31.24
C PHE A 240 4.90 34.71 -30.85
N LEU A 241 5.19 35.10 -29.60
CA LEU A 241 5.17 36.51 -29.17
C LEU A 241 6.37 37.31 -29.69
N GLY A 242 7.55 36.69 -29.86
CA GLY A 242 8.73 37.34 -30.42
C GLY A 242 8.63 37.70 -31.91
N VAL A 243 7.80 36.98 -32.68
CA VAL A 243 7.61 37.23 -34.12
C VAL A 243 6.64 38.38 -34.40
N VAL A 244 5.77 38.74 -33.44
CA VAL A 244 4.79 39.84 -33.60
C VAL A 244 5.42 41.22 -33.32
N PHE A 245 6.54 41.29 -32.58
CA PHE A 245 7.18 42.56 -32.23
C PHE A 245 8.32 43.00 -33.17
N THR A 246 8.65 42.23 -34.21
CA THR A 246 9.69 42.60 -35.20
C THR A 246 9.13 43.06 -36.55
N SER A 247 7.81 43.30 -36.65
CA SER A 247 7.12 43.71 -37.88
C SER A 247 6.26 44.97 -37.70
N LEU A 248 6.77 45.94 -36.94
CA LEU A 248 6.32 47.34 -36.91
C LEU A 248 7.52 48.29 -37.05
#